data_AF-A0A972V994-F1
#
_entry.id   AF-A0A972V994-F1
#
_cell.length_a   1.000
_cell.length_b   1.000
_cell.length_c   1.000
_cell.angle_alpha   90.00
_cell.angle_beta   90.00
_cell.angle_gamma   90.00
#
_symmetry.space_group_name_H-M   'P 1'
#
loop_
_entity.id
_entity.type
_entity.pdbx_description
1 polymer ?
#
loop_
_entity_poly.entity_id
_entity_poly.type
_entity_poly.pdbx_seq_one_letter_code
_entity_poly.pdbx_strand_id
1 'polypeptide(L)'
;MMAWADHIIEIADDARNDYMDRLQADGTIDRVLDNEHVRRSQMRIDTRKFLMAKIAPRIFGDKIEVEHKVAPMSELSDAELEAKTRLALDRLGATVPVGPLLIARARAAGKEEPTTGEGGGLDGGDG
;
A
#
# COMPACT_ATOMS: atom_id res chain seq x y z
N MET A 1 23.99 20.63 0.59
CA MET A 1 22.57 20.19 0.61
C MET A 1 21.92 20.41 1.97
N MET A 2 22.61 20.16 3.09
CA MET A 2 22.08 20.49 4.43
C MET A 2 21.77 21.98 4.64
N ALA A 3 22.50 22.89 4.00
CA ALA A 3 22.24 24.33 4.05
C ALA A 3 20.80 24.75 3.66
N TRP A 4 20.09 23.96 2.86
CA TRP A 4 18.70 24.29 2.48
C TRP A 4 17.71 23.97 3.59
N ALA A 5 18.01 22.98 4.45
CA ALA A 5 17.22 22.69 5.64
C ALA A 5 17.35 23.82 6.65
N ASP A 6 18.58 24.30 6.89
CA ASP A 6 18.84 25.42 7.80
C ASP A 6 18.14 26.70 7.32
N HIS A 7 18.23 27.00 6.02
CA HIS A 7 17.50 28.13 5.43
C HIS A 7 15.97 28.00 5.52
N ILE A 8 15.42 26.78 5.53
CA ILE A 8 13.96 26.61 5.74
C ILE A 8 13.60 27.04 7.16
N ILE A 9 14.41 26.66 8.15
CA ILE A 9 14.21 27.03 9.56
C ILE A 9 14.34 28.55 9.72
N GLU A 10 15.39 29.15 9.15
CA GLU A 10 15.58 30.61 9.18
C GLU A 10 14.39 31.37 8.58
N ILE A 11 13.80 30.89 7.48
CA ILE A 11 12.61 31.51 6.87
C ILE A 11 11.37 31.29 7.74
N ALA A 12 11.25 30.13 8.40
CA ALA A 12 10.11 29.83 9.26
C ALA A 12 10.13 30.67 10.55
N ASP A 13 11.32 30.98 11.07
CA ASP A 13 11.49 31.77 12.30
C ASP A 13 11.53 33.29 12.04
N ASP A 14 11.65 33.72 10.78
CA ASP A 14 11.68 35.14 10.38
C ASP A 14 10.28 35.72 10.19
N ALA A 15 9.77 36.40 11.22
CA ALA A 15 8.48 37.09 11.21
C ALA A 15 8.56 38.57 10.75
N ARG A 16 9.72 39.01 10.21
CA ARG A 16 9.86 40.40 9.75
C ARG A 16 8.91 40.66 8.58
N ASN A 17 8.25 41.82 8.59
CA ASN A 17 7.29 42.27 7.57
C ASN A 17 6.00 41.43 7.43
N ASP A 18 5.74 40.49 8.34
CA ASP A 18 4.45 39.78 8.36
C ASP A 18 3.28 40.67 8.79
N TYR A 19 3.58 41.84 9.34
CA TYR A 19 2.59 42.81 9.76
C TYR A 19 2.90 44.19 9.17
N MET A 20 1.87 44.86 8.68
CA MET A 20 1.90 46.24 8.23
C MET A 20 0.99 47.10 9.08
N ASP A 21 1.45 48.31 9.36
CA ASP A 21 0.69 49.32 10.07
C ASP A 21 -0.27 49.99 9.08
N ARG A 22 -1.56 50.00 9.42
CA ARG A 22 -2.62 50.61 8.63
C ARG A 22 -3.22 51.76 9.43
N LEU A 23 -3.14 52.96 8.87
CA LEU A 23 -3.80 54.13 9.46
C LEU A 23 -5.31 54.03 9.23
N GLN A 24 -6.06 54.03 10.32
CA GLN A 24 -7.51 54.10 10.32
C GLN A 24 -8.00 55.54 10.14
N ALA A 25 -9.28 55.68 9.79
CA ALA A 25 -9.90 57.00 9.58
C ALA A 25 -9.99 57.85 10.86
N ASP A 26 -9.94 57.22 12.03
CA ASP A 26 -9.92 57.87 13.35
C ASP A 26 -8.50 58.28 13.80
N GLY A 27 -7.48 58.03 12.98
CA GLY A 27 -6.08 58.33 13.27
C GLY A 27 -5.36 57.25 14.09
N THR A 28 -6.02 56.14 14.44
CA THR A 28 -5.37 55.00 15.10
C THR A 28 -4.55 54.18 14.11
N ILE A 29 -3.49 53.54 14.61
CA ILE A 29 -2.65 52.64 13.82
C ILE A 29 -3.00 51.21 14.19
N ASP A 30 -3.51 50.48 13.21
CA ASP A 30 -3.79 49.06 13.35
C ASP A 30 -2.71 48.22 12.70
N ARG A 31 -2.25 47.20 13.44
CA ARG A 31 -1.29 46.24 12.93
C ARG A 31 -2.02 45.11 12.21
N VAL A 32 -1.96 45.12 10.88
CA VAL A 32 -2.66 44.16 10.02
C VAL A 32 -1.67 43.15 9.44
N LEU A 33 -2.05 41.88 9.37
CA LEU A 33 -1.23 40.83 8.78
C LEU A 33 -1.05 41.04 7.26
N ASP A 34 0.20 41.06 6.80
CA ASP A 34 0.57 40.99 5.39
C ASP A 34 0.50 39.53 4.92
N ASN A 35 -0.67 39.17 4.41
CA ASN A 35 -0.93 37.85 3.87
C ASN A 35 -0.02 37.51 2.67
N GLU A 36 0.42 38.49 1.89
CA GLU A 36 1.29 38.24 0.73
C GLU A 36 2.71 37.88 1.20
N HIS A 37 3.22 38.58 2.21
CA HIS A 37 4.52 38.27 2.79
C HIS A 37 4.54 36.86 3.39
N VAL A 38 3.54 36.52 4.22
CA VAL A 38 3.41 35.20 4.85
C VAL A 38 3.30 34.10 3.80
N ARG A 39 2.46 34.28 2.77
CA ARG A 39 2.29 33.30 1.69
C ARG A 39 3.58 33.12 0.88
N ARG A 40 4.35 34.19 0.67
CA ARG A 40 5.64 34.11 -0.01
C ARG A 40 6.66 33.31 0.79
N SER A 41 6.72 33.50 2.11
CA SER A 41 7.55 32.69 3.00
C SER A 41 7.14 31.22 2.97
N GLN A 42 5.84 30.93 3.00
CA GLN A 42 5.32 29.57 2.85
C GLN A 42 5.72 28.93 1.51
N MET A 43 5.49 29.63 0.39
CA MET A 43 5.85 29.16 -0.95
C MET A 43 7.35 28.87 -1.09
N ARG A 44 8.19 29.72 -0.47
CA ARG A 44 9.65 29.55 -0.41
C ARG A 44 10.04 28.28 0.34
N ILE A 45 9.37 27.96 1.45
CA ILE A 45 9.62 26.74 2.23
C ILE A 45 9.21 25.51 1.42
N ASP A 46 8.00 25.52 0.86
CA ASP A 46 7.45 24.37 0.14
C ASP A 46 8.23 24.02 -1.11
N THR A 47 8.65 25.03 -1.87
CA THR A 47 9.52 24.84 -3.05
C THR A 47 10.84 24.18 -2.68
N ARG A 48 11.44 24.58 -1.54
CA ARG A 48 12.70 23.99 -1.06
C ARG A 48 12.50 22.55 -0.61
N LYS A 49 11.44 22.25 0.15
CA LYS A 49 11.08 20.88 0.54
C LYS A 49 10.89 19.98 -0.68
N PHE A 50 10.14 20.45 -1.68
CA PHE A 50 9.92 19.73 -2.92
C PHE A 50 11.22 19.40 -3.64
N LEU A 51 12.10 20.41 -3.80
CA LEU A 51 13.38 20.21 -4.46
C LEU A 51 14.27 19.23 -3.68
N MET A 52 14.31 19.33 -2.35
CA MET A 52 15.09 18.43 -1.50
C MET A 52 14.60 16.98 -1.58
N ALA A 53 13.28 16.76 -1.59
CA ALA A 53 12.69 15.43 -1.77
C ALA A 53 13.06 14.82 -3.13
N LYS A 54 13.22 15.64 -4.18
CA LYS A 54 13.63 15.18 -5.52
C LYS A 54 15.13 14.95 -5.66
N ILE A 55 15.97 15.82 -5.11
CA ILE A 55 17.44 15.71 -5.26
C ILE A 55 18.01 14.63 -4.32
N ALA A 56 17.46 14.48 -3.10
CA ALA A 56 17.91 13.48 -2.13
C ALA A 56 16.74 12.68 -1.54
N PRO A 57 16.07 11.83 -2.35
CA PRO A 57 14.92 11.05 -1.91
C PRO A 57 15.25 10.06 -0.78
N ARG A 58 16.51 9.62 -0.66
CA ARG A 58 16.94 8.74 0.44
C ARG A 58 16.90 9.41 1.81
N ILE A 59 17.06 10.74 1.87
CA ILE A 59 17.16 11.49 3.14
C ILE A 59 15.84 12.24 3.41
N PHE A 60 15.26 12.85 2.38
CA PHE A 60 14.09 13.73 2.49
C PHE A 60 12.86 13.22 1.74
N GLY A 61 12.91 12.01 1.17
CA GLY A 61 11.75 11.41 0.53
C GLY A 61 10.72 10.94 1.55
N ASP A 62 9.46 10.97 1.16
CA ASP A 62 8.37 10.46 1.99
C ASP A 62 8.53 8.94 2.19
N LYS A 63 8.56 8.51 3.46
CA LYS A 63 8.49 7.08 3.79
C LYS A 63 7.05 6.63 3.63
N ILE A 64 6.79 5.89 2.56
CA ILE A 64 5.50 5.23 2.37
C ILE A 64 5.61 3.83 3.00
N GLU A 65 5.02 3.66 4.18
CA GLU A 65 4.82 2.34 4.77
C GLU A 65 3.59 1.70 4.13
N VAL A 66 3.81 0.75 3.23
CA VAL A 66 2.73 -0.04 2.63
C VAL A 66 2.51 -1.26 3.51
N GLU A 67 1.46 -1.22 4.35
CA GLU A 67 1.04 -2.37 5.13
C GLU A 67 0.38 -3.40 4.19
N HIS A 68 1.10 -4.48 3.88
CA HIS A 68 0.53 -5.64 3.19
C HIS A 68 0.02 -6.65 4.23
N LYS A 69 -1.29 -6.62 4.50
CA LYS A 69 -1.96 -7.73 5.21
C LYS A 69 -2.13 -8.90 4.24
N VAL A 70 -1.08 -9.71 4.11
CA VAL A 70 -1.18 -11.00 3.44
C VAL A 70 -1.71 -11.99 4.49
N ALA A 71 -2.96 -12.40 4.36
CA ALA A 71 -3.46 -13.55 5.10
C ALA A 71 -2.53 -14.75 4.81
N PRO A 72 -2.06 -15.48 5.84
CA PRO A 72 -1.20 -16.62 5.61
C PRO A 72 -1.92 -17.63 4.71
N MET A 73 -1.19 -18.24 3.78
CA MET A 73 -1.76 -19.19 2.80
C MET A 73 -2.45 -20.40 3.46
N SER A 74 -2.22 -20.63 4.75
CA SER A 74 -2.89 -21.64 5.57
C SER A 74 -4.34 -21.31 5.96
N GLU A 75 -4.74 -20.04 5.89
CA GLU A 75 -6.08 -19.59 6.28
C GLU A 75 -7.01 -19.38 5.08
N LEU A 76 -6.48 -19.43 3.86
CA LEU A 76 -7.25 -19.34 2.63
C LEU A 76 -7.90 -20.68 2.32
N SER A 77 -9.18 -20.67 1.93
CA SER A 77 -9.84 -21.86 1.42
C SER A 77 -9.18 -22.33 0.12
N ASP A 78 -9.25 -23.63 -0.18
CA ASP A 78 -8.67 -24.21 -1.40
C ASP A 78 -9.18 -23.49 -2.67
N ALA A 79 -10.45 -23.04 -2.69
CA ALA A 79 -11.03 -22.28 -3.78
C ALA A 79 -10.43 -20.86 -3.93
N GLU A 80 -10.23 -20.17 -2.81
CA GLU A 80 -9.58 -18.84 -2.81
C GLU A 80 -8.10 -18.94 -3.20
N LEU A 81 -7.43 -20.03 -2.79
CA LEU A 81 -6.06 -20.32 -3.16
C LEU A 81 -5.92 -20.57 -4.67
N GLU A 82 -6.85 -21.31 -5.25
CA GLU A 82 -6.90 -21.56 -6.68
C GLU A 82 -7.20 -20.27 -7.48
N ALA A 83 -8.14 -19.45 -7.01
CA ALA A 83 -8.45 -18.16 -7.63
C ALA A 83 -7.26 -17.18 -7.59
N LYS A 84 -6.55 -17.09 -6.45
CA LYS A 84 -5.38 -16.22 -6.30
C LYS A 84 -4.19 -16.69 -7.12
N THR A 85 -3.92 -18.00 -7.16
CA THR A 85 -2.83 -18.55 -7.99
C THR A 85 -3.10 -18.35 -9.46
N ARG A 86 -4.35 -18.55 -9.91
CA ARG A 86 -4.77 -18.27 -11.28
C ARG A 86 -4.57 -16.81 -11.66
N LEU A 87 -5.01 -15.87 -10.81
CA LEU A 87 -4.80 -14.43 -11.02
C LEU A 87 -3.31 -14.04 -11.08
N ALA A 88 -2.48 -14.67 -10.23
CA ALA A 88 -1.04 -14.42 -10.24
C ALA A 88 -0.37 -14.92 -11.53
N LEU A 89 -0.77 -16.09 -12.03
CA LEU A 89 -0.25 -16.66 -13.29
C LEU A 89 -0.65 -15.83 -14.50
N ASP A 90 -1.91 -15.36 -14.56
CA ASP A 90 -2.37 -14.44 -15.61
C ASP A 90 -1.58 -13.13 -15.61
N ARG A 91 -1.34 -12.54 -14.42
CA ARG A 91 -0.52 -11.33 -14.27
C ARG A 91 0.95 -11.53 -14.68
N LEU A 92 1.46 -12.75 -14.56
CA LEU A 92 2.80 -13.14 -15.02
C LEU A 92 2.83 -13.47 -16.53
N GLY A 93 1.69 -13.41 -17.23
CA GLY A 93 1.57 -13.73 -18.64
C GLY A 93 1.67 -15.23 -18.94
N ALA A 94 1.50 -16.09 -17.94
CA ALA A 94 1.51 -17.53 -18.10
C ALA A 94 0.15 -18.03 -18.59
N THR A 95 0.14 -18.96 -19.53
CA THR A 95 -1.09 -19.56 -20.05
C THR A 95 -1.73 -20.42 -18.97
N VAL A 96 -2.91 -20.02 -18.49
CA VAL A 96 -3.63 -20.75 -17.43
C VAL A 96 -4.45 -21.88 -18.06
N PRO A 97 -4.23 -23.15 -17.68
CA PRO A 97 -5.04 -24.27 -18.17
C PRO A 97 -6.47 -24.21 -17.63
N VAL A 98 -7.42 -24.69 -18.45
CA VAL A 98 -8.85 -24.81 -18.12
C VAL A 98 -9.07 -26.06 -17.26
N GLY A 99 -8.63 -26.00 -16.01
CA GLY A 99 -8.71 -27.11 -15.06
C GLY A 99 -8.19 -26.72 -13.67
N PRO A 100 -8.39 -27.57 -12.65
CA PRO A 100 -7.90 -27.32 -11.31
C PRO A 100 -6.37 -27.22 -11.33
N LEU A 101 -5.84 -26.08 -10.87
CA LEU A 101 -4.40 -25.81 -10.83
C LEU A 101 -3.72 -26.48 -9.63
N LEU A 102 -4.49 -26.68 -8.57
CA LEU A 102 -4.03 -27.27 -7.32
C LEU A 102 -4.70 -28.62 -7.16
N ILE A 103 -3.91 -29.65 -6.88
CA ILE A 103 -4.44 -30.90 -6.37
C ILE A 103 -4.97 -30.55 -4.97
N ALA A 104 -6.29 -30.55 -4.80
CA ALA A 104 -6.96 -30.25 -3.54
C ALA A 104 -6.21 -30.93 -2.38
N ARG A 105 -6.13 -30.28 -1.22
CA ARG A 105 -5.51 -30.87 -0.01
C ARG A 105 -6.23 -32.14 0.51
N ALA A 106 -7.24 -32.61 -0.24
CA ALA A 106 -8.15 -33.72 0.01
C ALA A 106 -7.53 -35.14 -0.13
N ARG A 107 -6.35 -35.39 0.45
CA ARG A 107 -5.92 -36.79 0.72
C ARG A 107 -5.52 -37.07 2.17
N ALA A 108 -5.57 -36.09 3.07
CA ALA A 108 -5.23 -36.29 4.47
C ALA A 108 -6.43 -36.55 5.40
N ALA A 109 -7.67 -36.44 4.91
CA ALA A 109 -8.87 -36.76 5.70
C ALA A 109 -9.83 -37.59 4.84
N GLY A 110 -9.92 -38.89 5.15
CA GLY A 110 -10.82 -39.81 4.45
C GLY A 110 -10.13 -41.11 4.03
N LYS A 111 -9.79 -41.95 5.01
CA LYS A 111 -9.73 -43.39 4.76
C LYS A 111 -11.19 -43.83 4.61
N GLU A 112 -11.68 -43.94 3.38
CA GLU A 112 -12.81 -44.81 3.10
C GLU A 112 -12.24 -46.21 2.86
N GLU A 113 -12.64 -47.15 3.72
CA GLU A 113 -12.34 -48.57 3.57
C GLU A 113 -12.94 -49.07 2.24
N PRO A 114 -12.25 -49.95 1.50
CA PRO A 114 -12.78 -50.50 0.27
C PRO A 114 -14.00 -51.37 0.60
N THR A 115 -15.18 -50.93 0.15
CA THR A 115 -16.39 -51.74 0.18
C THR A 115 -16.19 -52.91 -0.77
N THR A 116 -16.02 -54.12 -0.22
CA THR A 116 -15.97 -55.35 -1.00
C THR A 116 -17.35 -55.65 -1.60
N GLY A 117 -17.53 -55.29 -2.86
CA GLY A 117 -18.44 -55.90 -3.83
C GLY A 117 -17.70 -55.81 -5.15
N GLU A 118 -17.48 -56.85 -5.93
CA GLU A 118 -18.43 -57.76 -6.59
C GLU A 118 -17.66 -59.08 -6.85
N GLY A 119 -18.27 -60.25 -6.94
CA GLY A 119 -19.23 -60.63 -7.96
C GLY A 119 -19.15 -62.16 -8.13
N GLY A 120 -20.29 -62.77 -8.42
CA GLY A 120 -20.42 -64.22 -8.53
C GLY A 120 -19.65 -64.84 -9.69
N GLY A 121 -19.41 -66.14 -9.56
CA GLY A 121 -18.95 -67.00 -10.63
C GLY A 121 -19.11 -68.48 -10.32
N LEU A 122 -20.01 -69.12 -11.09
CA LEU A 122 -19.92 -70.47 -11.67
C LEU A 122 -20.05 -71.67 -10.70
N ASP A 123 -21.17 -72.39 -10.69
CA ASP A 123 -21.56 -73.50 -11.59
C ASP A 123 -21.04 -74.88 -11.13
N GLY A 124 -21.96 -75.85 -11.08
CA GLY A 124 -21.68 -77.29 -11.22
C GLY A 124 -21.44 -78.15 -9.97
N GLY A 125 -22.36 -79.10 -9.74
CA GLY A 125 -21.95 -80.52 -9.69
C GLY A 125 -21.96 -81.26 -8.33
N ASP A 126 -22.92 -82.18 -8.23
CA ASP A 126 -22.87 -83.55 -7.67
C ASP A 126 -22.74 -83.81 -6.16
N GLY A 127 -23.71 -84.58 -5.65
CA GLY A 127 -23.72 -85.21 -4.32
C GLY A 127 -25.12 -85.59 -3.86
#